data_AF-A0A9E4C0W7-F1
#
_entry.id   AF-A0A9E4C0W7-F1
#
_cell.length_a   1.000
_cell.length_b   1.000
_cell.length_c   1.000
_cell.angle_alpha   90.00
_cell.angle_beta   90.00
_cell.angle_gamma   90.00
#
_symmetry.space_group_name_H-M   'P 1'
#
loop_
_entity.id
_entity.type
_entity.pdbx_description
1 polymer ?
#
loop_
_entity_poly.entity_id
_entity_poly.type
_entity_poly.pdbx_seq_one_letter_code
_entity_poly.pdbx_strand_id
1 'polypeptide(L)'
;MTKELAKTYDPVAIEKKWYDFWEENGHFNAGINPDKPPYSIVIPPPNVTGELHMGHAIQHAIHDLVVRWKRMQGFETLCLPGTDHAGIATQMKVEQELLEVEGKNRYDLGRDAMLDRIWQWKEKYGDAIYHQLRQLGASYDWRWERFTLDEEYVEAVLQAFERFAEKGWIYRGTRMINWCPQCRTVISDLETEEREVAGHLWHIRYPAQGGALQVVVATTRPETMLGDTAVAVHPNDDRWRETIGLQLDLPLTDRVIPIVADEYADPELGSGAVKVTPAHDPNDYELGLRHDLAQIQVIGFDGVMTEAAGRFAGLDRYAAREAVVAALEAEGLLAKIEDHEHA
;
A
#
# COMPACT_ATOMS: atom_id res chain seq x y z
N MET A 1 13.77 -59.76 -18.11
CA MET A 1 15.07 -59.06 -18.05
C MET A 1 15.15 -58.34 -16.71
N THR A 2 16.08 -58.73 -15.86
CA THR A 2 16.39 -58.02 -14.60
C THR A 2 16.94 -56.65 -14.96
N LYS A 3 16.22 -55.58 -14.61
CA LYS A 3 16.74 -54.20 -14.72
C LYS A 3 17.88 -54.05 -13.71
N GLU A 4 19.11 -53.90 -14.21
CA GLU A 4 20.25 -53.50 -13.38
C GLU A 4 20.02 -52.09 -12.85
N LEU A 5 20.24 -51.88 -11.54
CA LEU A 5 20.16 -50.55 -10.93
C LEU A 5 21.36 -49.71 -11.38
N ALA A 6 21.10 -48.46 -11.76
CA ALA A 6 22.16 -47.53 -12.10
C ALA A 6 23.07 -47.29 -10.87
N LYS A 7 24.38 -47.16 -11.11
CA LYS A 7 25.38 -46.92 -10.04
C LYS A 7 25.29 -45.53 -9.44
N THR A 8 24.72 -44.57 -10.17
CA THR A 8 24.56 -43.17 -9.77
C THR A 8 23.09 -42.77 -9.86
N TYR A 9 22.61 -42.05 -8.86
CA TYR A 9 21.27 -41.46 -8.86
C TYR A 9 21.25 -40.24 -9.79
N ASP A 10 20.34 -40.24 -10.75
CA ASP A 10 20.06 -39.12 -11.66
C ASP A 10 18.66 -38.56 -11.35
N PRO A 11 18.55 -37.50 -10.52
CA PRO A 11 17.26 -36.94 -10.14
C PRO A 11 16.49 -36.41 -11.35
N VAL A 12 17.16 -35.77 -12.31
CA VAL A 12 16.50 -35.12 -13.47
C VAL A 12 15.74 -36.16 -14.31
N ALA A 13 16.36 -37.29 -14.60
CA ALA A 13 15.71 -38.36 -15.36
C ALA A 13 14.60 -39.08 -14.57
N ILE A 14 14.71 -39.13 -13.24
CA ILE A 14 13.80 -39.89 -12.37
C ILE A 14 12.57 -39.05 -12.01
N GLU A 15 12.75 -37.80 -11.59
CA GLU A 15 11.71 -36.91 -11.10
C GLU A 15 10.67 -36.62 -12.17
N LYS A 16 11.11 -36.17 -13.37
CA LYS A 16 10.19 -35.89 -14.49
C LYS A 16 9.33 -37.11 -14.83
N LYS A 17 9.97 -38.27 -14.98
CA LYS A 17 9.29 -39.53 -15.32
C LYS A 17 8.19 -39.88 -14.30
N TRP A 18 8.49 -39.77 -13.01
CA TRP A 18 7.52 -40.12 -11.98
C TRP A 18 6.41 -39.10 -11.86
N TYR A 19 6.72 -37.81 -12.03
CA TYR A 19 5.72 -36.77 -12.01
C TYR A 19 4.71 -36.94 -13.15
N ASP A 20 5.20 -37.09 -14.38
CA ASP A 20 4.36 -37.36 -15.57
C ASP A 20 3.45 -38.58 -15.30
N PHE A 21 4.03 -39.68 -14.80
CA PHE A 21 3.26 -40.89 -14.45
C PHE A 21 2.17 -40.61 -13.41
N TRP A 22 2.48 -39.84 -12.35
CA TRP A 22 1.51 -39.57 -11.29
C TRP A 22 0.36 -38.69 -11.78
N GLU A 23 0.67 -37.65 -12.54
CA GLU A 23 -0.32 -36.71 -13.07
C GLU A 23 -1.21 -37.38 -14.14
N GLU A 24 -0.63 -38.07 -15.12
CA GLU A 24 -1.36 -38.75 -16.20
C GLU A 24 -2.31 -39.85 -15.69
N ASN A 25 -1.94 -40.53 -14.61
CA ASN A 25 -2.77 -41.57 -14.00
C ASN A 25 -3.71 -41.02 -12.91
N GLY A 26 -3.77 -39.69 -12.73
CA GLY A 26 -4.69 -39.05 -11.80
C GLY A 26 -4.44 -39.37 -10.34
N HIS A 27 -3.19 -39.65 -9.94
CA HIS A 27 -2.85 -39.98 -8.54
C HIS A 27 -3.06 -38.81 -7.56
N PHE A 28 -3.20 -37.59 -8.08
CA PHE A 28 -3.46 -36.39 -7.28
C PHE A 28 -4.94 -35.98 -7.28
N ASN A 29 -5.76 -36.66 -8.09
CA ASN A 29 -7.15 -36.29 -8.30
C ASN A 29 -7.96 -36.47 -7.03
N ALA A 30 -8.52 -35.38 -6.53
CA ALA A 30 -9.54 -35.41 -5.50
C ALA A 30 -10.89 -35.83 -6.11
N GLY A 31 -11.69 -36.52 -5.31
CA GLY A 31 -13.06 -36.89 -5.65
C GLY A 31 -13.95 -36.87 -4.41
N ILE A 32 -15.26 -36.78 -4.61
CA ILE A 32 -16.20 -36.96 -3.50
C ILE A 32 -16.22 -38.43 -3.14
N ASN A 33 -15.69 -38.77 -1.96
CA ASN A 33 -15.65 -40.14 -1.45
C ASN A 33 -16.27 -40.21 -0.05
N PRO A 34 -17.52 -40.69 0.08
CA PRO A 34 -18.19 -40.82 1.38
C PRO A 34 -17.48 -41.78 2.36
N ASP A 35 -16.67 -42.71 1.85
CA ASP A 35 -16.00 -43.73 2.66
C ASP A 35 -14.66 -43.25 3.24
N LYS A 36 -14.19 -42.05 2.86
CA LYS A 36 -12.94 -41.47 3.35
C LYS A 36 -13.16 -40.11 3.99
N PRO A 37 -12.46 -39.80 5.10
CA PRO A 37 -12.50 -38.47 5.66
C PRO A 37 -11.86 -37.45 4.70
N PRO A 38 -12.50 -36.29 4.42
CA PRO A 38 -11.92 -35.27 3.56
C PRO A 38 -10.79 -34.52 4.28
N TYR A 39 -9.79 -34.10 3.51
CA TYR A 39 -8.74 -33.20 3.97
C TYR A 39 -8.37 -32.24 2.86
N SER A 40 -8.49 -30.94 3.09
CA SER A 40 -8.17 -29.94 2.06
C SER A 40 -7.25 -28.85 2.58
N ILE A 41 -6.38 -28.40 1.68
CA ILE A 41 -5.54 -27.21 1.82
C ILE A 41 -5.81 -26.33 0.60
N VAL A 42 -6.07 -25.05 0.81
CA VAL A 42 -6.01 -24.03 -0.23
C VAL A 42 -4.60 -23.47 -0.18
N ILE A 43 -3.84 -23.56 -1.28
CA ILE A 43 -2.53 -22.93 -1.31
C ILE A 43 -2.73 -21.41 -1.31
N PRO A 44 -1.88 -20.63 -0.63
CA PRO A 44 -1.81 -19.20 -0.88
C PRO A 44 -1.37 -19.02 -2.34
N PRO A 45 -2.22 -18.41 -3.17
CA PRO A 45 -1.96 -18.34 -4.60
C PRO A 45 -0.74 -17.46 -4.86
N PRO A 46 0.33 -17.94 -5.51
CA PRO A 46 1.45 -17.09 -5.92
C PRO A 46 0.99 -15.99 -6.87
N ASN A 47 1.56 -14.80 -6.70
CA ASN A 47 1.33 -13.63 -7.54
C ASN A 47 1.88 -13.87 -8.95
N VAL A 48 1.14 -13.48 -9.98
CA VAL A 48 1.61 -13.58 -11.38
C VAL A 48 2.57 -12.44 -11.75
N THR A 49 3.60 -12.24 -10.93
CA THR A 49 4.58 -11.14 -11.04
C THR A 49 5.96 -11.60 -11.54
N GLY A 50 6.12 -12.88 -11.90
CA GLY A 50 7.38 -13.45 -12.34
C GLY A 50 7.50 -14.94 -12.01
N GLU A 51 8.74 -15.39 -11.78
CA GLU A 51 9.06 -16.77 -11.41
C GLU A 51 9.04 -16.99 -9.89
N LEU A 52 8.81 -18.25 -9.47
CA LEU A 52 8.92 -18.66 -8.08
C LEU A 52 10.37 -18.61 -7.58
N HIS A 53 10.51 -18.35 -6.28
CA HIS A 53 11.78 -18.29 -5.56
C HIS A 53 11.83 -19.28 -4.39
N MET A 54 12.97 -19.42 -3.71
CA MET A 54 13.17 -20.41 -2.63
C MET A 54 12.12 -20.36 -1.51
N GLY A 55 11.62 -19.17 -1.15
CA GLY A 55 10.49 -19.06 -0.21
C GLY A 55 9.25 -19.84 -0.64
N HIS A 56 8.85 -19.74 -1.91
CA HIS A 56 7.76 -20.53 -2.48
C HIS A 56 8.09 -22.03 -2.45
N ALA A 57 9.31 -22.42 -2.80
CA ALA A 57 9.72 -23.83 -2.79
C ALA A 57 9.55 -24.46 -1.40
N ILE A 58 9.97 -23.76 -0.33
CA ILE A 58 9.81 -24.22 1.06
C ILE A 58 8.32 -24.37 1.41
N GLN A 59 7.52 -23.35 1.09
CA GLN A 59 6.09 -23.34 1.38
C GLN A 59 5.36 -24.50 0.69
N HIS A 60 5.59 -24.70 -0.60
CA HIS A 60 4.94 -25.76 -1.36
C HIS A 60 5.42 -27.16 -0.95
N ALA A 61 6.70 -27.32 -0.57
CA ALA A 61 7.20 -28.56 0.00
C ALA A 61 6.48 -28.94 1.30
N ILE A 62 6.16 -27.97 2.16
CA ILE A 62 5.40 -28.20 3.40
C ILE A 62 3.96 -28.61 3.09
N HIS A 63 3.27 -27.88 2.19
CA HIS A 63 1.90 -28.23 1.79
C HIS A 63 1.84 -29.65 1.20
N ASP A 64 2.77 -29.96 0.29
CA ASP A 64 2.84 -31.26 -0.37
C ASP A 64 3.14 -32.39 0.61
N LEU A 65 4.08 -32.19 1.55
CA LEU A 65 4.39 -33.15 2.61
C LEU A 65 3.13 -33.53 3.40
N VAL A 66 2.37 -32.52 3.86
CA VAL A 66 1.17 -32.74 4.67
C VAL A 66 0.09 -33.45 3.86
N VAL A 67 -0.13 -33.04 2.61
CA VAL A 67 -1.14 -33.65 1.73
C VAL A 67 -0.80 -35.10 1.42
N ARG A 68 0.48 -35.41 1.11
CA ARG A 68 0.93 -36.78 0.89
C ARG A 68 0.76 -37.63 2.14
N TRP A 69 1.16 -37.11 3.31
CA TRP A 69 1.00 -37.80 4.58
C TRP A 69 -0.48 -38.12 4.88
N LYS A 70 -1.38 -37.15 4.68
CA LYS A 70 -2.82 -37.36 4.85
C LYS A 70 -3.41 -38.37 3.86
N ARG A 71 -3.00 -38.30 2.60
CA ARG A 71 -3.40 -39.27 1.57
C ARG A 71 -2.99 -40.70 1.96
N MET A 72 -1.77 -40.85 2.50
CA MET A 72 -1.27 -42.14 3.02
C MET A 72 -2.00 -42.63 4.29
N GLN A 73 -2.61 -41.72 5.06
CA GLN A 73 -3.46 -42.06 6.21
C GLN A 73 -4.90 -42.44 5.80
N GLY A 74 -5.22 -42.47 4.51
CA GLY A 74 -6.55 -42.85 4.01
C GLY A 74 -7.54 -41.69 3.87
N PHE A 75 -7.09 -40.44 4.01
CA PHE A 75 -7.93 -39.28 3.74
C PHE A 75 -8.13 -39.08 2.22
N GLU A 76 -9.26 -38.51 1.86
CA GLU A 76 -9.48 -37.98 0.50
C GLU A 76 -8.94 -36.55 0.46
N THR A 77 -7.85 -36.34 -0.26
CA THR A 77 -7.06 -35.10 -0.15
C THR A 77 -7.23 -34.18 -1.35
N LEU A 78 -7.54 -32.90 -1.10
CA LEU A 78 -7.54 -31.84 -2.10
C LEU A 78 -6.56 -30.74 -1.69
N CYS A 79 -5.45 -30.62 -2.41
CA CYS A 79 -4.62 -29.42 -2.37
C CYS A 79 -4.98 -28.56 -3.57
N LEU A 80 -5.78 -27.51 -3.34
CA LEU A 80 -6.34 -26.66 -4.38
C LEU A 80 -5.26 -25.69 -4.89
N PRO A 81 -4.82 -25.80 -6.16
CA PRO A 81 -3.86 -24.87 -6.72
C PRO A 81 -4.55 -23.59 -7.22
N GLY A 82 -3.79 -22.50 -7.30
CA GLY A 82 -4.25 -21.28 -7.96
C GLY A 82 -3.17 -20.21 -8.02
N THR A 83 -3.47 -19.11 -8.71
CA THR A 83 -2.60 -17.93 -8.89
C THR A 83 -3.37 -16.64 -8.60
N ASP A 84 -2.66 -15.62 -8.14
CA ASP A 84 -3.23 -14.31 -7.81
C ASP A 84 -2.83 -13.27 -8.86
N HIS A 85 -3.83 -12.59 -9.41
CA HIS A 85 -3.65 -11.44 -10.29
C HIS A 85 -2.82 -10.31 -9.66
N ALA A 86 -2.71 -10.24 -8.33
CA ALA A 86 -1.86 -9.33 -7.57
C ALA A 86 -2.02 -7.83 -7.88
N GLY A 87 -3.15 -7.44 -8.49
CA GLY A 87 -3.55 -6.06 -8.80
C GLY A 87 -2.38 -5.14 -9.18
N ILE A 88 -2.02 -4.26 -8.24
CA ILE A 88 -0.99 -3.23 -8.42
C ILE A 88 0.40 -3.81 -8.73
N ALA A 89 0.77 -4.95 -8.14
CA ALA A 89 2.10 -5.54 -8.33
C ALA A 89 2.29 -6.03 -9.76
N THR A 90 1.28 -6.70 -10.32
CA THR A 90 1.28 -7.14 -11.73
C THR A 90 1.26 -5.93 -12.65
N GLN A 91 0.42 -4.94 -12.38
CA GLN A 91 0.37 -3.73 -13.18
C GLN A 91 1.73 -3.00 -13.21
N MET A 92 2.41 -2.87 -12.07
CA MET A 92 3.75 -2.27 -12.00
C MET A 92 4.78 -3.02 -12.83
N LYS A 93 4.74 -4.37 -12.83
CA LYS A 93 5.66 -5.18 -13.65
C LYS A 93 5.41 -5.02 -15.14
N VAL A 94 4.14 -4.99 -15.56
CA VAL A 94 3.76 -4.77 -16.96
C VAL A 94 4.12 -3.34 -17.40
N GLU A 95 3.87 -2.33 -16.56
CA GLU A 95 4.28 -0.95 -16.85
C GLU A 95 5.81 -0.80 -16.95
N GLN A 96 6.56 -1.51 -16.10
CA GLN A 96 8.02 -1.53 -16.16
C GLN A 96 8.52 -2.18 -17.47
N GLU A 97 8.02 -3.36 -17.85
CA GLU A 97 8.38 -4.02 -19.12
C GLU A 97 8.01 -3.14 -20.32
N LEU A 98 6.83 -2.50 -20.29
CA LEU A 98 6.38 -1.60 -21.35
C LEU A 98 7.33 -0.41 -21.52
N LEU A 99 7.78 0.19 -20.42
CA LEU A 99 8.72 1.29 -20.46
C LEU A 99 10.09 0.84 -20.98
N GLU A 100 10.59 -0.30 -20.52
CA GLU A 100 11.90 -0.83 -20.91
C GLU A 100 11.96 -1.28 -22.38
N VAL A 101 10.90 -1.91 -22.88
CA VAL A 101 10.85 -2.50 -24.23
C VAL A 101 10.35 -1.50 -25.28
N GLU A 102 9.33 -0.71 -24.96
CA GLU A 102 8.66 0.17 -25.93
C GLU A 102 8.87 1.67 -25.66
N GLY A 103 9.41 2.05 -24.50
CA GLY A 103 9.55 3.44 -24.11
C GLY A 103 8.20 4.14 -23.88
N LYS A 104 7.14 3.38 -23.61
CA LYS A 104 5.77 3.87 -23.42
C LYS A 104 5.31 3.68 -21.97
N ASN A 105 4.27 4.40 -21.60
CA ASN A 105 3.55 4.21 -20.34
C ASN A 105 2.09 3.78 -20.59
N ARG A 106 1.38 3.42 -19.51
CA ARG A 106 -0.02 2.97 -19.60
C ARG A 106 -0.99 3.99 -20.23
N TYR A 107 -0.69 5.29 -20.14
CA TYR A 107 -1.53 6.35 -20.72
C TYR A 107 -1.35 6.44 -22.24
N ASP A 108 -0.17 6.10 -22.75
CA ASP A 108 0.10 6.06 -24.19
C ASP A 108 -0.66 4.91 -24.87
N LEU A 109 -0.86 3.79 -24.16
CA LEU A 109 -1.63 2.63 -24.64
C LEU A 109 -3.14 2.82 -24.51
N GLY A 110 -3.59 3.43 -23.41
CA GLY A 110 -5.00 3.41 -23.03
C GLY A 110 -5.41 2.10 -22.33
N ARG A 111 -6.61 2.12 -21.73
CA ARG A 111 -7.07 1.07 -20.81
C ARG A 111 -7.15 -0.31 -21.45
N ASP A 112 -7.82 -0.43 -22.59
CA ASP A 112 -8.13 -1.75 -23.18
C ASP A 112 -6.85 -2.47 -23.62
N ALA A 113 -5.96 -1.75 -24.32
CA ALA A 113 -4.66 -2.29 -24.71
C ALA A 113 -3.77 -2.63 -23.51
N MET A 114 -3.86 -1.86 -22.42
CA MET A 114 -3.15 -2.19 -21.17
C MET A 114 -3.69 -3.47 -20.53
N LEU A 115 -5.01 -3.67 -20.51
CA LEU A 115 -5.63 -4.89 -20.00
C LEU A 115 -5.21 -6.11 -20.82
N ASP A 116 -5.19 -5.99 -22.16
CA ASP A 116 -4.70 -7.06 -23.04
C ASP A 116 -3.25 -7.42 -22.72
N ARG A 117 -2.40 -6.42 -22.45
CA ARG A 117 -0.99 -6.65 -22.06
C ARG A 117 -0.86 -7.37 -20.73
N ILE A 118 -1.71 -7.03 -19.76
CA ILE A 118 -1.76 -7.71 -18.45
C ILE A 118 -2.19 -9.17 -18.61
N TRP A 119 -3.17 -9.47 -19.47
CA TRP A 119 -3.57 -10.85 -19.75
C TRP A 119 -2.47 -11.65 -20.45
N GLN A 120 -1.76 -11.06 -21.41
CA GLN A 120 -0.58 -11.70 -22.05
C GLN A 120 0.53 -11.98 -21.03
N TRP A 121 0.77 -11.07 -20.10
CA TRP A 121 1.69 -11.29 -18.99
C TRP A 121 1.23 -12.47 -18.12
N LYS A 122 -0.06 -12.53 -17.77
CA LYS A 122 -0.63 -13.63 -17.00
C LYS A 122 -0.42 -14.96 -17.69
N GLU A 123 -0.67 -15.06 -18.99
CA GLU A 123 -0.46 -16.29 -19.76
C GLU A 123 1.01 -16.74 -19.72
N LYS A 124 1.94 -15.81 -19.95
CA LYS A 124 3.38 -16.09 -19.95
C LYS A 124 3.89 -16.59 -18.60
N TYR A 125 3.51 -15.94 -17.49
CA TYR A 125 4.06 -16.23 -16.17
C TYR A 125 3.23 -17.22 -15.35
N GLY A 126 1.91 -17.29 -15.55
CA GLY A 126 1.05 -18.26 -14.89
C GLY A 126 1.45 -19.69 -15.24
N ASP A 127 1.71 -19.96 -16.52
CA ASP A 127 2.17 -21.27 -16.98
C ASP A 127 3.54 -21.63 -16.41
N ALA A 128 4.43 -20.64 -16.28
CA ALA A 128 5.76 -20.83 -15.69
C ALA A 128 5.68 -21.22 -14.21
N ILE A 129 4.84 -20.54 -13.42
CA ILE A 129 4.59 -20.85 -12.01
C ILE A 129 4.14 -22.31 -11.86
N TYR A 130 3.13 -22.71 -12.64
CA TYR A 130 2.61 -24.07 -12.58
C TYR A 130 3.64 -25.10 -13.03
N HIS A 131 4.46 -24.79 -14.04
CA HIS A 131 5.57 -25.64 -14.44
C HIS A 131 6.58 -25.84 -13.31
N GLN A 132 6.97 -24.77 -12.61
CA GLN A 132 7.90 -24.84 -11.47
C GLN A 132 7.34 -25.69 -10.33
N LEU A 133 6.05 -25.55 -9.99
CA LEU A 133 5.42 -26.38 -8.96
C LEU A 133 5.36 -27.86 -9.33
N ARG A 134 5.12 -28.18 -10.61
CA ARG A 134 5.19 -29.55 -11.13
C ARG A 134 6.61 -30.11 -11.04
N GLN A 135 7.62 -29.31 -11.41
CA GLN A 135 9.03 -29.71 -11.28
C GLN A 135 9.44 -29.95 -9.82
N LEU A 136 8.90 -29.18 -8.87
CA LEU A 136 9.09 -29.41 -7.43
C LEU A 136 8.38 -30.69 -6.92
N GLY A 137 7.54 -31.31 -7.73
CA GLY A 137 6.83 -32.54 -7.37
C GLY A 137 5.53 -32.29 -6.60
N ALA A 138 4.93 -31.10 -6.67
CA ALA A 138 3.70 -30.78 -5.95
C ALA A 138 2.54 -31.72 -6.37
N SER A 139 1.95 -32.45 -5.43
CA SER A 139 0.87 -33.43 -5.65
C SER A 139 -0.52 -32.80 -5.59
N TYR A 140 -0.71 -31.73 -6.37
CA TYR A 140 -1.93 -30.93 -6.41
C TYR A 140 -2.89 -31.44 -7.48
N ASP A 141 -4.18 -31.13 -7.31
CA ASP A 141 -5.19 -31.45 -8.31
C ASP A 141 -5.34 -30.28 -9.29
N TRP A 142 -4.54 -30.30 -10.35
CA TRP A 142 -4.48 -29.23 -11.35
C TRP A 142 -5.79 -29.02 -12.13
N ARG A 143 -6.72 -29.97 -12.09
CA ARG A 143 -8.04 -29.83 -12.73
C ARG A 143 -8.90 -28.75 -12.06
N TRP A 144 -8.58 -28.44 -10.80
CA TRP A 144 -9.26 -27.42 -10.01
C TRP A 144 -8.44 -26.15 -9.87
N GLU A 145 -7.45 -25.92 -10.73
CA GLU A 145 -6.71 -24.65 -10.70
C GLU A 145 -7.66 -23.45 -10.76
N ARG A 146 -7.31 -22.40 -10.02
CA ARG A 146 -8.07 -21.16 -9.94
C ARG A 146 -7.18 -19.96 -10.17
N PHE A 147 -7.75 -18.94 -10.78
CA PHE A 147 -7.17 -17.62 -10.89
C PHE A 147 -8.17 -16.62 -10.31
N THR A 148 -7.66 -15.60 -9.61
CA THR A 148 -8.51 -14.65 -8.88
C THR A 148 -9.40 -13.78 -9.78
N LEU A 149 -9.17 -13.78 -11.11
CA LEU A 149 -10.03 -13.13 -12.09
C LEU A 149 -10.84 -14.13 -12.95
N ASP A 150 -10.91 -15.40 -12.56
CA ASP A 150 -11.86 -16.34 -13.15
C ASP A 150 -13.30 -15.87 -12.89
N GLU A 151 -14.21 -16.14 -13.81
CA GLU A 151 -15.61 -15.70 -13.74
C GLU A 151 -16.29 -16.09 -12.42
N GLU A 152 -16.16 -17.36 -12.01
CA GLU A 152 -16.70 -17.87 -10.74
C GLU A 152 -16.07 -17.17 -9.52
N TYR A 153 -14.78 -16.81 -9.60
CA TYR A 153 -14.07 -16.16 -8.50
C TYR A 153 -14.51 -14.71 -8.34
N VAL A 154 -14.65 -14.00 -9.46
CA VAL A 154 -15.18 -12.64 -9.51
C VAL A 154 -16.61 -12.60 -8.98
N GLU A 155 -17.45 -13.56 -9.38
CA GLU A 155 -18.81 -13.67 -8.85
C GLU A 155 -18.81 -13.86 -7.33
N ALA A 156 -17.95 -14.72 -6.79
CA ALA A 156 -17.84 -14.91 -5.35
C ALA A 156 -17.42 -13.62 -4.61
N VAL A 157 -16.52 -12.82 -5.18
CA VAL A 157 -16.12 -11.51 -4.62
C VAL A 157 -17.30 -10.53 -4.64
N LEU A 158 -18.05 -10.47 -5.75
CA LEU A 158 -19.24 -9.60 -5.85
C LEU A 158 -20.32 -10.01 -4.84
N GLN A 159 -20.60 -11.30 -4.69
CA GLN A 159 -21.53 -11.80 -3.67
C GLN A 159 -21.07 -11.47 -2.24
N ALA A 160 -19.76 -11.54 -1.96
CA ALA A 160 -19.23 -11.13 -0.66
C ALA A 160 -19.43 -9.62 -0.42
N PHE A 161 -19.16 -8.80 -1.44
CA PHE A 161 -19.41 -7.36 -1.39
C PHE A 161 -20.89 -7.05 -1.12
N GLU A 162 -21.81 -7.67 -1.86
CA GLU A 162 -23.26 -7.50 -1.66
C GLU A 162 -23.67 -7.86 -0.22
N ARG A 163 -23.22 -9.00 0.30
CA ARG A 163 -23.50 -9.42 1.68
C ARG A 163 -22.94 -8.46 2.72
N PHE A 164 -21.77 -7.87 2.49
CA PHE A 164 -21.20 -6.88 3.40
C PHE A 164 -21.96 -5.55 3.32
N ALA A 165 -22.44 -5.16 2.14
CA ALA A 165 -23.29 -4.00 1.97
C ALA A 165 -24.65 -4.18 2.66
N GLU A 166 -25.29 -5.33 2.51
CA GLU A 166 -26.56 -5.68 3.19
C GLU A 166 -26.45 -5.63 4.71
N LYS A 167 -25.28 -5.99 5.26
CA LYS A 167 -24.98 -5.89 6.70
C LYS A 167 -24.65 -4.47 7.18
N GLY A 168 -24.53 -3.51 6.27
CA GLY A 168 -24.10 -2.15 6.58
C GLY A 168 -22.62 -2.01 6.92
N TRP A 169 -21.77 -2.97 6.52
CA TRP A 169 -20.32 -2.94 6.74
C TRP A 169 -19.56 -2.14 5.67
N ILE A 170 -20.21 -1.88 4.53
CA ILE A 170 -19.67 -1.07 3.43
C ILE A 170 -20.29 0.32 3.48
N TYR A 171 -19.44 1.34 3.40
CA TYR A 171 -19.86 2.73 3.29
C TYR A 171 -18.99 3.46 2.26
N ARG A 172 -19.48 4.60 1.78
CA ARG A 172 -18.72 5.53 0.94
C ARG A 172 -18.59 6.86 1.68
N GLY A 173 -17.36 7.32 1.88
CA GLY A 173 -17.08 8.58 2.53
C GLY A 173 -15.69 9.09 2.16
N THR A 174 -15.40 10.32 2.59
CA THR A 174 -14.06 10.91 2.49
C THR A 174 -13.30 10.59 3.76
N ARG A 175 -12.09 10.04 3.61
CA ARG A 175 -11.18 9.75 4.72
C ARG A 175 -9.75 10.07 4.29
N MET A 176 -8.87 10.34 5.24
CA MET A 176 -7.44 10.32 4.97
C MET A 176 -7.02 8.93 4.45
N ILE A 177 -6.21 8.93 3.42
CA ILE A 177 -5.73 7.72 2.73
C ILE A 177 -4.25 7.90 2.40
N ASN A 178 -3.50 6.79 2.34
CA ASN A 178 -2.19 6.83 1.72
C ASN A 178 -2.39 6.87 0.20
N TRP A 179 -1.81 7.89 -0.44
CA TRP A 179 -1.93 8.10 -1.87
C TRP A 179 -0.54 8.12 -2.50
N CYS A 180 -0.37 7.35 -3.57
CA CYS A 180 0.87 7.37 -4.35
C CYS A 180 0.68 8.24 -5.61
N PRO A 181 1.32 9.42 -5.72
CA PRO A 181 1.19 10.31 -6.89
C PRO A 181 1.68 9.68 -8.20
N GLN A 182 2.65 8.76 -8.11
CA GLN A 182 3.20 8.04 -9.26
C GLN A 182 2.22 6.97 -9.75
N CYS A 183 1.74 6.10 -8.84
CA CYS A 183 0.79 5.04 -9.19
C CYS A 183 -0.62 5.59 -9.49
N ARG A 184 -0.93 6.79 -8.98
CA ARG A 184 -2.25 7.44 -9.00
C ARG A 184 -3.36 6.55 -8.42
N THR A 185 -3.09 5.96 -7.27
CA THR A 185 -4.04 5.12 -6.55
C THR A 185 -3.83 5.21 -5.05
N VAL A 186 -4.87 4.83 -4.32
CA VAL A 186 -4.82 4.58 -2.88
C VAL A 186 -3.94 3.36 -2.61
N ILE A 187 -3.22 3.38 -1.49
CA ILE A 187 -2.34 2.31 -1.02
C ILE A 187 -2.76 1.95 0.41
N SER A 188 -2.83 0.67 0.76
CA SER A 188 -3.15 0.26 2.13
C SER A 188 -1.98 0.55 3.08
N ASP A 189 -2.25 0.72 4.38
CA ASP A 189 -1.19 0.81 5.40
C ASP A 189 -0.22 -0.40 5.37
N LEU A 190 -0.74 -1.60 5.06
CA LEU A 190 0.07 -2.82 4.92
C LEU A 190 0.95 -2.85 3.65
N GLU A 191 0.71 -1.93 2.71
CA GLU A 191 1.45 -1.81 1.45
C GLU A 191 2.42 -0.61 1.48
N THR A 192 2.46 0.15 2.57
CA THR A 192 3.43 1.23 2.80
C THR A 192 4.63 0.74 3.59
N GLU A 193 5.81 1.26 3.25
CA GLU A 193 7.06 0.99 3.98
C GLU A 193 7.59 2.30 4.58
N GLU A 194 7.84 2.29 5.89
CA GLU A 194 8.53 3.39 6.58
C GLU A 194 10.04 3.26 6.35
N ARG A 195 10.70 4.39 6.07
CA ARG A 195 12.14 4.43 5.80
C ARG A 195 12.72 5.67 6.41
N GLU A 196 13.78 5.49 7.19
CA GLU A 196 14.51 6.61 7.75
C GLU A 196 15.22 7.42 6.66
N VAL A 197 14.93 8.72 6.60
CA VAL A 197 15.53 9.67 5.66
C VAL A 197 16.01 10.89 6.42
N ALA A 198 17.22 11.35 6.11
CA ALA A 198 17.74 12.61 6.64
C ALA A 198 16.88 13.79 6.14
N GLY A 199 16.42 14.61 7.07
CA GLY A 199 15.59 15.78 6.79
C GLY A 199 15.89 16.92 7.77
N HIS A 200 14.95 17.87 7.82
CA HIS A 200 15.04 19.00 8.73
C HIS A 200 13.72 19.20 9.46
N LEU A 201 13.81 19.85 10.62
CA LEU A 201 12.68 20.36 11.39
C LEU A 201 12.72 21.90 11.33
N TRP A 202 11.71 22.49 10.70
CA TRP A 202 11.60 23.94 10.54
C TRP A 202 10.72 24.52 11.64
N HIS A 203 11.23 25.52 12.34
CA HIS A 203 10.49 26.29 13.34
C HIS A 203 9.99 27.59 12.71
N ILE A 204 8.67 27.77 12.65
CA ILE A 204 8.01 28.83 11.90
C ILE A 204 7.17 29.68 12.85
N ARG A 205 7.28 31.01 12.74
CA ARG A 205 6.52 31.97 13.56
C ARG A 205 5.18 32.28 12.91
N TYR A 206 4.11 32.12 13.69
CA TYR A 206 2.74 32.46 13.34
C TYR A 206 2.37 33.71 14.15
N PRO A 207 2.30 34.88 13.51
CA PRO A 207 1.94 36.11 14.21
C PRO A 207 0.45 36.11 14.58
N ALA A 208 0.14 36.58 15.79
CA ALA A 208 -1.23 36.86 16.20
C ALA A 208 -1.73 38.15 15.55
N GLN A 209 -3.05 38.21 15.35
CA GLN A 209 -3.70 39.41 14.83
C GLN A 209 -3.39 40.62 15.73
N GLY A 210 -2.70 41.62 15.20
CA GLY A 210 -2.25 42.80 15.95
C GLY A 210 -0.82 42.74 16.52
N GLY A 211 -0.06 41.68 16.22
CA GLY A 211 1.42 41.66 16.27
C GLY A 211 2.08 41.48 17.64
N ALA A 212 1.32 41.37 18.73
CA ALA A 212 1.89 41.28 20.08
C ALA A 212 2.34 39.86 20.50
N LEU A 213 1.76 38.81 19.91
CA LEU A 213 2.02 37.41 20.23
C LEU A 213 2.48 36.67 18.97
N GLN A 214 3.45 35.76 19.12
CA GLN A 214 3.88 34.88 18.03
C GLN A 214 3.94 33.44 18.57
N VAL A 215 3.20 32.54 17.94
CA VAL A 215 3.31 31.11 18.23
C VAL A 215 4.36 30.52 17.29
N VAL A 216 5.32 29.80 17.84
CA VAL A 216 6.29 29.06 17.02
C VAL A 216 5.76 27.65 16.86
N VAL A 217 5.65 27.15 15.64
CA VAL A 217 5.32 25.74 15.36
C VAL A 217 6.53 25.05 14.74
N ALA A 218 6.71 23.77 15.03
CA ALA A 218 7.74 22.95 14.41
C ALA A 218 7.09 22.01 13.37
N THR A 219 7.69 21.89 12.19
CA THR A 219 7.19 21.00 11.13
C THR A 219 8.32 20.46 10.26
N THR A 220 8.21 19.22 9.80
CA THR A 220 9.08 18.61 8.78
C THR A 220 8.58 18.86 7.35
N ARG A 221 7.39 19.46 7.20
CA ARG A 221 6.70 19.68 5.92
C ARG A 221 6.20 21.13 5.82
N PRO A 222 7.09 22.13 5.66
CA PRO A 222 6.68 23.53 5.65
C PRO A 222 5.73 23.84 4.49
N GLU A 223 5.80 23.17 3.35
CA GLU A 223 4.86 23.35 2.24
C GLU A 223 3.40 23.01 2.61
N THR A 224 3.19 22.07 3.55
CA THR A 224 1.84 21.71 4.01
C THR A 224 1.23 22.78 4.89
N MET A 225 2.02 23.70 5.45
CA MET A 225 1.51 24.78 6.30
C MET A 225 0.50 25.67 5.57
N LEU A 226 0.63 25.76 4.25
CA LEU A 226 -0.33 26.47 3.42
C LEU A 226 -1.72 25.83 3.51
N GLY A 227 -1.87 24.61 3.98
CA GLY A 227 -3.16 23.96 4.21
C GLY A 227 -3.70 24.12 5.64
N ASP A 228 -2.99 24.84 6.51
CA ASP A 228 -3.33 24.88 7.93
C ASP A 228 -4.68 25.55 8.17
N THR A 229 -5.41 24.97 9.12
CA THR A 229 -6.73 25.49 9.53
C THR A 229 -6.84 25.71 11.03
N ALA A 230 -5.82 25.34 11.81
CA ALA A 230 -5.63 25.73 13.20
C ALA A 230 -4.17 25.53 13.63
N VAL A 231 -3.86 26.04 14.83
CA VAL A 231 -2.70 25.59 15.63
C VAL A 231 -3.24 24.93 16.90
N ALA A 232 -2.82 23.70 17.17
CA ALA A 232 -3.20 22.97 18.37
C ALA A 232 -2.16 23.16 19.47
N VAL A 233 -2.63 23.41 20.69
CA VAL A 233 -1.81 23.47 21.91
C VAL A 233 -2.43 22.61 22.99
N HIS A 234 -1.61 22.07 23.86
CA HIS A 234 -2.10 21.23 24.94
C HIS A 234 -2.87 22.09 25.97
N PRO A 235 -4.07 21.68 26.44
CA PRO A 235 -4.88 22.47 27.36
C PRO A 235 -4.18 22.76 28.71
N ASN A 236 -3.27 21.88 29.12
CA ASN A 236 -2.51 22.01 30.37
C ASN A 236 -1.13 22.65 30.18
N ASP A 237 -0.77 23.11 28.99
CA ASP A 237 0.49 23.85 28.79
C ASP A 237 0.33 25.31 29.20
N ASP A 238 0.83 25.66 30.39
CA ASP A 238 0.74 27.02 30.93
C ASP A 238 1.36 28.10 30.01
N ARG A 239 2.25 27.72 29.07
CA ARG A 239 2.83 28.67 28.09
C ARG A 239 1.80 29.15 27.08
N TRP A 240 0.84 28.30 26.71
CA TRP A 240 -0.10 28.53 25.62
C TRP A 240 -1.56 28.57 26.07
N ARG A 241 -1.87 28.22 27.32
CA ARG A 241 -3.25 28.15 27.81
C ARG A 241 -4.04 29.45 27.61
N GLU A 242 -3.40 30.61 27.76
CA GLU A 242 -4.05 31.91 27.59
C GLU A 242 -4.25 32.30 26.10
N THR A 243 -3.65 31.56 25.17
CA THR A 243 -3.73 31.83 23.72
C THR A 243 -4.87 31.05 23.05
N ILE A 244 -5.47 30.08 23.73
CA ILE A 244 -6.58 29.27 23.21
C ILE A 244 -7.76 30.19 22.82
N GLY A 245 -8.25 30.02 21.59
CA GLY A 245 -9.31 30.85 21.01
C GLY A 245 -8.84 32.15 20.36
N LEU A 246 -7.56 32.52 20.50
CA LEU A 246 -6.99 33.62 19.73
C LEU A 246 -6.83 33.24 18.25
N GLN A 247 -6.69 34.26 17.43
CA GLN A 247 -6.57 34.17 15.98
C GLN A 247 -5.13 34.50 15.55
N LEU A 248 -4.58 33.67 14.67
CA LEU A 248 -3.25 33.80 14.09
C LEU A 248 -3.37 34.10 12.59
N ASP A 249 -2.54 35.00 12.08
CA ASP A 249 -2.36 35.19 10.65
C ASP A 249 -1.50 34.03 10.13
N LEU A 250 -2.04 33.23 9.21
CA LEU A 250 -1.32 32.09 8.63
C LEU A 250 -0.23 32.63 7.68
N PRO A 251 1.07 32.41 7.97
CA PRO A 251 2.13 33.01 7.18
C PRO A 251 2.03 32.71 5.68
N LEU A 252 2.45 33.69 4.87
CA LEU A 252 2.45 33.63 3.39
C LEU A 252 1.06 33.54 2.74
N THR A 253 -0.02 33.73 3.50
CA THR A 253 -1.40 33.64 3.02
C THR A 253 -2.26 34.74 3.62
N ASP A 254 -3.43 34.98 3.04
CA ASP A 254 -4.41 35.96 3.55
C ASP A 254 -5.41 35.35 4.56
N ARG A 255 -5.12 34.15 5.10
CA ARG A 255 -6.01 33.44 6.02
C ARG A 255 -5.67 33.71 7.48
N VAL A 256 -6.72 33.61 8.29
CA VAL A 256 -6.65 33.66 9.74
C VAL A 256 -7.12 32.32 10.30
N ILE A 257 -6.37 31.77 11.24
CA ILE A 257 -6.63 30.45 11.84
C ILE A 257 -6.69 30.53 13.38
N PRO A 258 -7.57 29.76 14.03
CA PRO A 258 -7.68 29.74 15.48
C PRO A 258 -6.58 28.91 16.14
N ILE A 259 -6.32 29.21 17.41
CA ILE A 259 -5.63 28.30 18.33
C ILE A 259 -6.66 27.43 19.05
N VAL A 260 -6.52 26.11 18.93
CA VAL A 260 -7.42 25.12 19.54
C VAL A 260 -6.71 24.34 20.65
N ALA A 261 -7.48 23.90 21.65
CA ALA A 261 -6.98 23.07 22.73
C ALA A 261 -7.19 21.59 22.39
N ASP A 262 -6.12 20.82 22.25
CA ASP A 262 -6.20 19.38 21.96
C ASP A 262 -5.06 18.62 22.67
N GLU A 263 -5.39 17.46 23.24
CA GLU A 263 -4.43 16.61 23.98
C GLU A 263 -3.40 15.93 23.05
N TYR A 264 -3.64 15.92 21.74
CA TYR A 264 -2.67 15.44 20.76
C TYR A 264 -1.39 16.30 20.71
N ALA A 265 -1.48 17.59 21.03
CA ALA A 265 -0.31 18.45 21.10
C ALA A 265 0.53 18.07 22.33
N ASP A 266 1.78 17.69 22.13
CA ASP A 266 2.69 17.33 23.21
C ASP A 266 3.50 18.56 23.68
N PRO A 267 3.37 19.02 24.95
CA PRO A 267 4.16 20.12 25.49
C PRO A 267 5.69 19.89 25.43
N GLU A 268 6.15 18.65 25.44
CA GLU A 268 7.57 18.31 25.46
C GLU A 268 8.21 18.29 24.06
N LEU A 269 7.41 18.23 22.99
CA LEU A 269 7.89 18.21 21.61
C LEU A 269 7.94 19.60 20.98
N GLY A 270 9.11 19.96 20.45
CA GLY A 270 9.32 21.22 19.74
C GLY A 270 8.97 22.44 20.62
N SER A 271 7.93 23.16 20.23
CA SER A 271 7.42 24.34 20.96
C SER A 271 6.23 24.06 21.88
N GLY A 272 5.68 22.85 21.87
CA GLY A 272 4.38 22.53 22.48
C GLY A 272 3.16 23.00 21.67
N ALA A 273 3.38 23.60 20.49
CA ALA A 273 2.35 24.02 19.56
C ALA A 273 2.54 23.34 18.20
N VAL A 274 1.48 22.69 17.72
CA VAL A 274 1.50 21.86 16.51
C VAL A 274 0.61 22.50 15.46
N LYS A 275 1.11 22.66 14.24
CA LYS A 275 0.27 23.08 13.11
C LYS A 275 -0.77 21.99 12.80
N VAL A 276 -1.97 22.39 12.41
CA VAL A 276 -3.03 21.43 12.06
C VAL A 276 -3.36 21.57 10.58
N THR A 277 -3.00 20.56 9.78
CA THR A 277 -3.27 20.49 8.35
C THR A 277 -4.19 19.29 7.99
N PRO A 278 -5.51 19.35 8.22
CA PRO A 278 -6.39 18.18 8.16
C PRO A 278 -6.42 17.44 6.82
N ALA A 279 -6.04 18.09 5.71
CA ALA A 279 -6.05 17.49 4.38
C ALA A 279 -4.74 16.76 4.01
N HIS A 280 -3.70 16.76 4.86
CA HIS A 280 -2.36 16.24 4.53
C HIS A 280 -1.71 15.37 5.61
N ASP A 281 -2.38 15.12 6.73
CA ASP A 281 -1.87 14.28 7.81
C ASP A 281 -3.00 13.53 8.52
N PRO A 282 -2.86 12.21 8.81
CA PRO A 282 -3.90 11.44 9.49
C PRO A 282 -4.24 11.96 10.89
N ASN A 283 -3.25 12.40 11.67
CA ASN A 283 -3.49 12.90 13.02
C ASN A 283 -4.15 14.28 12.99
N ASP A 284 -3.69 15.15 12.08
CA ASP A 284 -4.34 16.46 11.86
C ASP A 284 -5.76 16.29 11.31
N TYR A 285 -6.02 15.25 10.52
CA TYR A 285 -7.36 14.93 10.02
C TYR A 285 -8.32 14.60 11.16
N GLU A 286 -7.92 13.68 12.06
CA GLU A 286 -8.72 13.32 13.22
C GLU A 286 -8.90 14.50 14.19
N LEU A 287 -7.86 15.34 14.37
CA LEU A 287 -7.96 16.57 15.13
C LEU A 287 -8.95 17.55 14.47
N GLY A 288 -8.85 17.71 13.16
CA GLY A 288 -9.77 18.53 12.37
C GLY A 288 -11.23 18.09 12.51
N LEU A 289 -11.50 16.78 12.56
CA LEU A 289 -12.84 16.26 12.81
C LEU A 289 -13.34 16.57 14.23
N ARG A 290 -12.49 16.49 15.26
CA ARG A 290 -12.87 16.80 16.65
C ARG A 290 -13.24 18.27 16.84
N HIS A 291 -12.60 19.17 16.10
CA HIS A 291 -12.74 20.63 16.23
C HIS A 291 -13.52 21.30 15.08
N ASP A 292 -14.16 20.51 14.20
CA ASP A 292 -14.92 21.00 13.03
C ASP A 292 -14.09 21.95 12.13
N LEU A 293 -12.83 21.60 11.90
CA LEU A 293 -11.90 22.39 11.08
C LEU A 293 -12.06 22.06 9.60
N ALA A 294 -11.91 23.09 8.76
CA ALA A 294 -11.92 22.93 7.32
C ALA A 294 -10.75 22.04 6.85
N GLN A 295 -10.98 21.30 5.75
CA GLN A 295 -9.98 20.45 5.10
C GLN A 295 -9.54 21.13 3.80
N ILE A 296 -8.38 21.80 3.81
CA ILE A 296 -7.88 22.56 2.66
C ILE A 296 -6.78 21.77 1.93
N GLN A 297 -7.12 21.23 0.76
CA GLN A 297 -6.18 20.46 -0.06
C GLN A 297 -5.23 21.39 -0.85
N VAL A 298 -4.05 21.68 -0.29
CA VAL A 298 -2.98 22.42 -0.99
C VAL A 298 -2.08 21.60 -1.91
N ILE A 299 -2.05 20.27 -1.78
CA ILE A 299 -1.32 19.36 -2.68
C ILE A 299 -2.32 18.48 -3.43
N GLY A 300 -2.25 18.49 -4.76
CA GLY A 300 -3.07 17.69 -5.65
C GLY A 300 -2.67 16.21 -5.65
N PHE A 301 -3.52 15.37 -6.23
CA PHE A 301 -3.24 13.93 -6.39
C PHE A 301 -2.06 13.63 -7.34
N ASP A 302 -1.61 14.61 -8.10
CA ASP A 302 -0.39 14.53 -8.92
C ASP A 302 0.88 14.96 -8.16
N GLY A 303 0.76 15.37 -6.89
CA GLY A 303 1.87 15.88 -6.10
C GLY A 303 2.24 17.33 -6.41
N VAL A 304 1.40 18.05 -7.16
CA VAL A 304 1.57 19.46 -7.53
C VAL A 304 0.71 20.34 -6.62
N MET A 305 1.20 21.53 -6.27
CA MET A 305 0.46 22.49 -5.44
C MET A 305 -0.79 23.00 -6.16
N THR A 306 -1.94 22.97 -5.47
CA THR A 306 -3.24 23.45 -5.99
C THR A 306 -3.35 24.98 -5.87
N GLU A 307 -4.43 25.54 -6.42
CA GLU A 307 -4.76 26.97 -6.25
C GLU A 307 -4.87 27.40 -4.78
N ALA A 308 -5.21 26.48 -3.87
CA ALA A 308 -5.29 26.78 -2.43
C ALA A 308 -3.92 27.10 -1.82
N ALA A 309 -2.82 26.77 -2.50
CA ALA A 309 -1.46 27.15 -2.11
C ALA A 309 -1.09 28.60 -2.49
N GLY A 310 -2.01 29.34 -3.14
CA GLY A 310 -1.80 30.74 -3.50
C GLY A 310 -0.64 30.92 -4.48
N ARG A 311 0.33 31.79 -4.15
CA ARG A 311 1.47 32.10 -5.04
C ARG A 311 2.39 30.90 -5.35
N PHE A 312 2.20 29.78 -4.67
CA PHE A 312 2.96 28.54 -4.87
C PHE A 312 2.23 27.51 -5.76
N ALA A 313 1.03 27.84 -6.25
CA ALA A 313 0.26 26.96 -7.13
C ALA A 313 1.07 26.57 -8.39
N GLY A 314 0.93 25.31 -8.81
CA GLY A 314 1.61 24.76 -9.99
C GLY A 314 3.04 24.27 -9.77
N LEU A 315 3.63 24.46 -8.58
CA LEU A 315 4.92 23.89 -8.23
C LEU A 315 4.79 22.41 -7.83
N ASP A 316 5.81 21.58 -8.09
CA ASP A 316 5.93 20.28 -7.42
C ASP A 316 6.09 20.49 -5.90
N ARG A 317 5.54 19.58 -5.08
CA ARG A 317 5.55 19.71 -3.61
C ARG A 317 6.95 19.92 -3.01
N TYR A 318 8.01 19.33 -3.57
CA TYR A 318 9.36 19.52 -3.05
C TYR A 318 9.96 20.85 -3.49
N ALA A 319 9.70 21.28 -4.73
CA ALA A 319 10.06 22.64 -5.17
C ALA A 319 9.30 23.71 -4.37
N ALA A 320 8.03 23.45 -4.04
CA ALA A 320 7.22 24.30 -3.18
C ALA A 320 7.79 24.39 -1.78
N ARG A 321 8.31 23.28 -1.21
CA ARG A 321 9.00 23.28 0.09
C ARG A 321 10.15 24.29 0.11
N GLU A 322 11.03 24.23 -0.88
CA GLU A 322 12.16 25.15 -0.99
C GLU A 322 11.70 26.61 -1.13
N ALA A 323 10.70 26.86 -1.98
CA ALA A 323 10.15 28.20 -2.21
C ALA A 323 9.46 28.78 -0.96
N VAL A 324 8.73 27.95 -0.21
CA VAL A 324 8.07 28.35 1.04
C VAL A 324 9.11 28.70 2.10
N VAL A 325 10.14 27.88 2.28
CA VAL A 325 11.22 28.15 3.24
C VAL A 325 11.93 29.47 2.91
N ALA A 326 12.27 29.69 1.64
CA ALA A 326 12.92 30.93 1.20
C ALA A 326 12.03 32.17 1.46
N ALA A 327 10.72 32.05 1.24
CA ALA A 327 9.76 33.12 1.53
C ALA A 327 9.64 33.41 3.03
N LEU A 328 9.58 32.37 3.88
CA LEU A 328 9.54 32.53 5.34
C LEU A 328 10.82 33.21 5.87
N GLU A 329 11.98 32.90 5.30
CA GLU A 329 13.24 33.55 5.65
C GLU A 329 13.24 35.02 5.23
N ALA A 330 12.80 35.33 4.00
CA ALA A 330 12.71 36.70 3.50
C ALA A 330 11.74 37.58 4.33
N GLU A 331 10.66 37.00 4.85
CA GLU A 331 9.68 37.68 5.71
C GLU A 331 10.07 37.66 7.21
N GLY A 332 11.20 37.04 7.57
CA GLY A 332 11.70 36.96 8.96
C GLY A 332 10.88 36.04 9.87
N LEU A 333 10.02 35.20 9.29
CA LEU A 333 9.13 34.29 10.01
C LEU A 333 9.76 32.92 10.28
N LEU A 334 10.89 32.61 9.66
CA LEU A 334 11.68 31.43 9.98
C LEU A 334 12.49 31.65 11.28
N ALA A 335 12.26 30.81 12.28
CA ALA A 335 12.88 30.94 13.59
C ALA A 335 14.17 30.12 13.73
N LYS A 336 14.14 28.87 13.27
CA LYS A 336 15.23 27.91 13.40
C LYS A 336 15.05 26.80 12.38
N ILE A 337 16.15 26.22 11.92
CA ILE A 337 16.20 24.95 11.20
C ILE A 337 17.05 24.00 12.05
N GLU A 338 16.55 22.80 12.30
CA GLU A 338 17.27 21.72 12.98
C GLU A 338 17.42 20.53 12.04
N ASP A 339 18.55 19.84 12.09
CA ASP A 339 18.69 18.56 11.42
C ASP A 339 17.88 17.51 12.16
N HIS A 340 17.17 16.67 11.41
CA HIS A 340 16.26 15.67 11.98
C HIS A 340 16.26 14.40 11.11
N GLU A 341 16.34 13.24 11.74
CA GLU A 341 16.13 11.96 11.07
C GLU A 341 14.63 11.67 11.07
N HIS A 342 14.04 11.55 9.89
CA HIS A 342 12.60 11.30 9.70
C HIS A 342 12.38 9.82 9.46
N ALA A 343 11.47 9.18 10.21
CA ALA A 343 10.91 7.86 9.85
C ALA A 343 9.72 7.98 8.89
#